data_AF-A0A382KSI1-F1
#
_entry.id   AF-A0A382KSI1-F1
#
_cell.length_a   1.000
_cell.length_b   1.000
_cell.length_c   1.000
_cell.angle_alpha   90.00
_cell.angle_beta   90.00
_cell.angle_gamma   90.00
#
_symmetry.space_group_name_H-M   'P 1'
#
loop_
_entity.id
_entity.type
_entity.pdbx_description
1 polymer ?
#
loop_
_entity_poly.entity_id
_entity_poly.type
_entity_poly.pdbx_seq_one_letter_code
_entity_poly.pdbx_strand_id
1 'polypeptide(L)'
;MKAIYLLAYELLNIYKWIVIANVIISWLVAFNVLNTQNRFVYSILELTYRLTDPILNRIRRFLPNLGTLDISPIILLLLIWFIEMCMKLYIAPILFN
;
A
#
# COMPACT_ATOMS: atom_id res chain seq x y z
N MET A 1 -2.17 0.66 -26.96
CA MET A 1 -2.35 1.60 -25.82
C MET A 1 -3.32 1.07 -24.76
N LYS A 2 -4.52 0.60 -25.12
CA LYS A 2 -5.52 0.05 -24.17
C LYS A 2 -4.99 -1.06 -23.24
N ALA A 3 -4.28 -2.05 -23.79
CA ALA A 3 -3.71 -3.14 -22.98
C ALA A 3 -2.67 -2.68 -21.94
N ILE A 4 -1.85 -1.68 -22.30
CA ILE A 4 -0.85 -1.10 -21.38
C ILE A 4 -1.54 -0.38 -20.22
N TYR A 5 -2.60 0.38 -20.50
CA TYR A 5 -3.41 1.01 -19.47
C TYR A 5 -4.01 -0.02 -18.50
N LEU A 6 -4.62 -1.09 -19.04
CA LEU A 6 -5.23 -2.14 -18.20
C LEU A 6 -4.20 -2.83 -17.33
N LEU A 7 -3.03 -3.16 -17.89
CA LEU A 7 -1.94 -3.79 -17.15
C LEU A 7 -1.41 -2.86 -16.05
N ALA A 8 -1.18 -1.58 -16.35
CA ALA A 8 -0.73 -0.60 -15.36
C ALA A 8 -1.76 -0.37 -14.24
N TYR A 9 -3.05 -0.29 -14.60
CA TYR A 9 -4.13 -0.15 -13.64
C TYR A 9 -4.23 -1.38 -12.72
N GLU A 10 -4.05 -2.57 -13.27
CA GLU A 10 -4.11 -3.80 -12.48
C GLU A 10 -2.89 -3.98 -11.58
N LEU A 11 -1.69 -3.62 -12.05
CA LEU A 11 -0.50 -3.58 -11.18
C LEU A 11 -0.68 -2.64 -9.99
N LEU A 12 -1.32 -1.48 -10.21
CA LEU A 12 -1.64 -0.55 -9.14
C LEU A 12 -2.66 -1.13 -8.15
N ASN A 13 -3.69 -1.84 -8.63
CA ASN A 13 -4.64 -2.56 -7.76
C ASN A 13 -3.96 -3.65 -6.93
N ILE A 14 -3.05 -4.43 -7.53
CA ILE A 14 -2.28 -5.46 -6.80
C ILE A 14 -1.45 -4.79 -5.70
N TYR A 15 -0.76 -3.70 -6.02
CA TYR A 15 0.02 -2.96 -5.04
C TYR A 15 -0.85 -2.40 -3.90
N LYS A 16 -2.04 -1.86 -4.21
CA LYS A 16 -3.03 -1.44 -3.21
C LYS A 16 -3.36 -2.56 -2.23
N TRP A 17 -3.63 -3.77 -2.73
CA TRP A 17 -3.92 -4.93 -1.87
C TRP A 17 -2.74 -5.36 -1.01
N ILE A 18 -1.51 -5.25 -1.52
CA ILE A 18 -0.29 -5.49 -0.72
C ILE A 18 -0.19 -4.50 0.44
N VAL A 19 -0.48 -3.20 0.19
CA VAL A 19 -0.48 -2.18 1.24
C VAL A 19 -1.60 -2.44 2.26
N ILE A 20 -2.80 -2.82 1.82
CA ILE A 20 -3.89 -3.20 2.73
C ILE A 20 -3.49 -4.40 3.60
N ALA A 21 -2.90 -5.44 3.00
CA ALA A 21 -2.40 -6.60 3.73
C ALA A 21 -1.33 -6.19 4.76
N ASN A 22 -0.41 -5.28 4.42
CA ASN A 22 0.55 -4.72 5.36
C ASN A 22 -0.13 -4.11 6.59
N VAL A 23 -1.13 -3.24 6.37
CA VAL A 23 -1.87 -2.57 7.45
C VAL A 23 -2.56 -3.58 8.35
N ILE A 24 -3.25 -4.55 7.76
CA ILE A 24 -3.96 -5.59 8.51
C ILE A 24 -2.96 -6.39 9.35
N ILE A 25 -1.87 -6.88 8.76
CA ILE A 25 -0.85 -7.66 9.49
C ILE A 25 -0.22 -6.82 10.59
N SER A 26 0.11 -5.55 10.33
CA SER A 26 0.68 -4.63 11.31
C SER A 26 -0.26 -4.44 12.51
N TRP A 27 -1.57 -4.30 12.28
CA TRP A 27 -2.55 -4.21 13.36
C TRP A 27 -2.72 -5.53 14.10
N LEU A 28 -2.79 -6.66 13.40
CA LEU A 28 -2.87 -7.97 14.04
C LEU A 28 -1.69 -8.24 14.97
N VAL A 29 -0.49 -7.79 14.60
CA VAL A 29 0.70 -7.85 15.47
C VAL A 29 0.59 -6.84 16.62
N ALA A 30 0.21 -5.58 16.35
CA ALA A 30 0.08 -4.55 17.38
C ALA A 30 -0.95 -4.89 18.46
N PHE A 31 -2.05 -5.56 18.10
CA PHE A 31 -3.08 -6.04 19.03
C PHE A 31 -2.78 -7.43 19.64
N ASN A 32 -1.56 -7.95 19.46
CA ASN A 32 -1.14 -9.28 19.94
C ASN A 32 -2.03 -10.44 19.45
N VAL A 33 -2.73 -10.27 18.33
CA VAL A 33 -3.53 -11.34 17.69
C VAL A 33 -2.61 -12.34 17.00
N LEU A 34 -1.53 -11.86 16.38
CA LEU A 34 -0.50 -12.70 15.77
C LEU A 34 0.75 -12.73 16.65
N ASN A 35 1.19 -13.94 17.00
CA ASN A 35 2.45 -14.12 17.72
C ASN A 35 3.64 -14.10 16.76
N THR A 36 4.45 -13.04 16.84
CA THR A 36 5.66 -12.85 16.04
C THR A 36 6.81 -13.79 16.43
N GLN A 37 6.69 -14.54 17.52
CA GLN A 37 7.65 -15.59 17.88
C GLN A 37 7.66 -16.75 16.87
N ASN A 38 6.56 -16.95 16.13
CA ASN A 38 6.54 -17.91 15.04
C ASN A 38 7.33 -17.36 13.84
N ARG A 39 8.42 -18.04 13.47
CA ARG A 39 9.28 -17.68 12.32
C ARG A 39 8.50 -17.50 11.02
N PHE A 40 7.43 -18.26 10.81
CA PHE A 40 6.61 -18.12 9.60
C PHE A 40 5.89 -16.77 9.55
N VAL A 41 5.25 -16.36 10.65
CA VAL A 41 4.53 -15.08 10.77
C VAL A 41 5.51 -13.92 10.65
N TYR A 42 6.67 -14.03 11.30
CA TYR A 42 7.74 -13.03 11.20
C TYR A 42 8.23 -12.85 9.77
N SER A 43 8.49 -13.94 9.03
CA SER A 43 8.94 -13.87 7.64
C SER A 43 7.92 -13.17 6.73
N ILE A 44 6.62 -13.44 6.89
CA ILE A 44 5.57 -12.78 6.09
C ILE A 44 5.48 -11.29 6.43
N LEU A 45 5.52 -10.96 7.72
CA LEU A 45 5.54 -9.57 8.20
C LEU A 45 6.73 -8.82 7.62
N GLU A 46 7.93 -9.40 7.70
CA GLU A 46 9.16 -8.80 7.19
C GLU A 46 9.12 -8.60 5.67
N LEU A 47 8.60 -9.58 4.93
CA LEU A 47 8.47 -9.49 3.47
C LEU A 47 7.52 -8.34 3.10
N THR A 48 6.37 -8.29 3.76
CA THR A 48 5.37 -7.25 3.54
C THR A 48 5.89 -5.87 3.93
N TYR A 49 6.66 -5.79 5.02
CA TYR A 49 7.30 -4.55 5.46
C TYR A 49 8.34 -4.08 4.44
N ARG A 50 9.26 -4.95 4.01
CA ARG A 50 10.31 -4.63 3.02
C ARG A 50 9.74 -4.13 1.68
N LEU A 51 8.58 -4.66 1.26
CA LEU A 51 7.92 -4.23 0.02
C LEU A 51 7.30 -2.83 0.14
N THR A 52 6.82 -2.44 1.31
CA THR A 52 6.13 -1.15 1.51
C THR A 52 7.05 -0.06 2.07
N ASP A 53 8.07 -0.44 2.86
CA ASP A 53 8.92 0.47 3.63
C ASP A 53 9.63 1.56 2.81
N PRO A 54 10.17 1.34 1.59
CA PRO A 54 10.83 2.43 0.85
C PRO A 54 9.87 3.58 0.52
N ILE A 55 8.59 3.28 0.27
CA ILE A 55 7.57 4.28 -0.04
C ILE A 55 7.01 4.87 1.26
N LEU A 56 6.71 4.02 2.25
CA LEU A 56 6.23 4.46 3.56
C LEU A 56 7.25 5.36 4.27
N ASN A 57 8.55 5.04 4.24
CA ASN A 57 9.59 5.91 4.80
C ASN A 57 9.67 7.26 4.11
N ARG A 58 9.44 7.31 2.79
CA ARG A 58 9.36 8.59 2.10
C ARG A 58 8.18 9.41 2.59
N ILE A 59 7.02 8.78 2.79
CA ILE A 59 5.82 9.44 3.33
C ILE A 59 6.04 9.90 4.78
N ARG A 60 6.61 9.04 5.65
CA ARG A 60 6.93 9.35 7.05
C ARG A 60 7.78 10.60 7.21
N ARG A 61 8.71 10.87 6.28
CA ARG A 61 9.56 12.08 6.30
C ARG A 61 8.77 13.38 6.13
N PHE A 62 7.60 13.33 5.52
CA PHE A 62 6.73 14.49 5.35
C PHE A 62 5.68 14.62 6.44
N LEU A 63 5.52 13.60 7.29
CA LEU A 63 4.54 13.60 8.36
C LEU A 63 5.14 14.07 9.69
N PRO A 64 4.37 14.79 10.51
CA PRO A 64 4.75 15.01 11.89
C PRO A 64 4.84 13.68 12.62
N ASN A 65 5.62 13.62 13.70
CA ASN A 65 5.78 12.40 14.47
C ASN A 65 4.49 12.11 15.28
N LEU A 66 3.69 11.13 14.83
CA LEU A 66 2.35 10.83 15.39
C LEU A 66 2.39 9.83 16.56
N GLY A 67 3.56 9.60 17.16
CA GLY A 67 3.73 8.69 18.28
C GLY A 67 3.75 7.23 17.82
N THR A 68 2.92 6.37 18.45
CA THR A 68 2.94 4.91 18.27
C THR A 68 2.16 4.41 17.05
N LEU A 69 1.32 5.26 16.44
CA LEU A 69 0.51 4.90 15.29
C LEU A 69 1.11 5.48 14.01
N ASP A 70 1.50 4.59 13.10
CA ASP A 70 1.95 4.97 11.77
C ASP A 70 0.76 5.18 10.83
N ILE A 71 0.47 6.44 10.49
CA ILE A 71 -0.59 6.82 9.54
C ILE A 71 -0.09 6.75 8.08
N SER A 72 1.22 6.57 7.86
CA SER A 72 1.81 6.55 6.51
C SER A 72 1.18 5.54 5.55
N PRO A 73 0.77 4.32 5.98
CA PRO A 73 0.08 3.39 5.10
C PRO A 73 -1.29 3.89 4.63
N ILE A 74 -2.02 4.61 5.48
CA ILE A 74 -3.31 5.20 5.12
C ILE A 74 -3.11 6.28 4.06
N ILE A 75 -2.09 7.11 4.23
CA ILE A 75 -1.74 8.15 3.24
C ILE A 75 -1.30 7.53 1.92
N LEU A 76 -0.54 6.44 1.96
CA LEU A 76 -0.17 5.69 0.76
C LEU A 76 -1.41 5.17 0.03
N LEU A 77 -2.37 4.58 0.74
CA LEU A 77 -3.63 4.11 0.15
C LEU A 77 -4.41 5.26 -0.50
N LEU A 78 -4.44 6.43 0.16
CA LEU A 78 -5.10 7.62 -0.37
C LEU A 78 -4.42 8.10 -1.67
N LEU A 79 -3.09 8.12 -1.72
CA LEU A 79 -2.33 8.45 -2.92
C LEU A 79 -2.60 7.45 -4.05
N ILE A 80 -2.67 6.15 -3.76
CA ILE A 80 -2.99 5.12 -4.74
C ILE A 80 -4.40 5.34 -5.31
N TRP A 81 -5.39 5.58 -4.46
CA TRP A 81 -6.76 5.90 -4.90
C TRP A 81 -6.81 7.16 -5.74
N PHE A 82 -6.05 8.20 -5.39
CA PHE A 82 -5.95 9.40 -6.18
C PHE A 82 -5.40 9.12 -7.58
N ILE A 83 -4.33 8.31 -7.68
CA ILE A 83 -3.76 7.89 -8.98
C ILE A 83 -4.78 7.08 -9.79
N GLU A 84 -5.48 6.11 -9.17
CA GLU A 84 -6.54 5.35 -9.83
C GLU A 84 -7.67 6.25 -10.36
N MET A 85 -8.04 7.26 -9.59
CA MET A 85 -9.04 8.26 -9.99
C MET A 85 -8.55 9.08 -11.19
N CYS A 86 -7.31 9.57 -11.17
CA CYS A 86 -6.72 10.29 -12.30
C CYS A 86 -6.65 9.42 -13.56
N MET A 87 -6.29 8.14 -13.42
CA MET A 87 -6.27 7.18 -14.53
C MET A 87 -7.67 7.01 -15.14
N LYS A 88 -8.70 6.85 -14.31
CA LYS A 88 -10.08 6.70 -14.77
C LYS A 88 -10.66 7.97 -15.39
N LEU A 89 -10.39 9.13 -14.79
CA LEU A 89 -11.04 10.38 -15.18
C LEU A 89 -10.37 11.03 -16.39
N TYR A 90 -9.04 10.97 -16.49
CA TYR A 90 -8.30 11.66 -17.52
C TYR A 90 -7.75 10.72 -18.60
N ILE A 91 -7.20 9.56 -18.21
CA ILE A 91 -6.49 8.69 -19.16
C ILE A 91 -7.45 7.74 -19.89
N ALA A 92 -8.42 7.15 -19.18
CA ALA A 92 -9.34 6.20 -19.79
C ALA A 92 -10.19 6.79 -20.94
N PRO A 93 -10.79 7.99 -20.82
CA PRO A 93 -11.56 8.57 -21.93
C PRO A 93 -10.69 8.77 -23.17
N ILE A 94 -9.44 9.23 -23.01
CA ILE A 94 -8.53 9.46 -24.15
C ILE A 94 -8.18 8.15 -24.87
N LEU A 95 -7.99 7.06 -24.12
CA LEU A 95 -7.56 5.78 -24.67
C LEU A 95 -8.70 4.90 -25.19
N PHE A 96 -9.92 5.08 -24.68
CA PHE A 96 -11.09 4.24 -24.97
C PHE A 96 -12.20 4.91 -25.78
N ASN A 97 -12.10 6.22 -26.02
CA ASN A 97 -12.86 6.92 -27.07
C ASN A 97 -12.40 6.50 -28.47
#